data_AF-A0A8E2F372-F1
#
_entry.id   AF-A0A8E2F372-F1
#
_cell.length_a   1.000
_cell.length_b   1.000
_cell.length_c   1.000
_cell.angle_alpha   90.00
_cell.angle_beta   90.00
_cell.angle_gamma   90.00
#
_symmetry.space_group_name_H-M   'P 1'
#
loop_
_entity.id
_entity.type
_entity.pdbx_description
1 polymer ?
#
loop_
_entity_poly.entity_id
_entity_poly.type
_entity_poly.pdbx_seq_one_letter_code
_entity_poly.pdbx_strand_id
1 'polypeptide(L)'
;LANIGREAHTYLYHLVNHYDTLADVTLFVQGDAYNLDGRTPPHTTLSVYDMKHRAIESNAQGFTSFTPVVIEFKDWDGLPWETDPKFKWWLHKNGKTMLRAKLSPAEFWSKYIGGPHPPTIYFASGAFFAVTADTIRARPKVFYEKLLAVFTDANHPNPEYGHYIERLWGSIF
;
A
#
# COMPACT_ATOMS: atom_id res chain seq x y z
N LEU A 1 -14.44 10.39 -1.68
CA LEU A 1 -14.43 9.05 -2.30
C LEU A 1 -15.23 8.09 -1.44
N ALA A 2 -15.79 7.03 -2.02
CA ALA A 2 -16.40 5.95 -1.23
C ALA A 2 -15.34 5.31 -0.33
N ASN A 3 -15.71 4.91 0.89
CA ASN A 3 -14.82 4.26 1.84
C ASN A 3 -14.67 2.76 1.51
N ILE A 4 -13.99 2.46 0.41
CA ILE A 4 -13.68 1.10 -0.06
C ILE A 4 -12.18 0.91 -0.23
N GLY A 5 -11.71 -0.33 -0.19
CA GLY A 5 -10.35 -0.70 -0.57
C GLY A 5 -9.22 -0.15 0.29
N ARG A 6 -9.51 0.22 1.55
CA ARG A 6 -8.55 0.80 2.50
C ARG A 6 -7.81 2.01 1.88
N GLU A 7 -6.56 2.23 2.25
CA GLU A 7 -5.73 3.31 1.66
C GLU A 7 -5.47 3.09 0.16
N ALA A 8 -5.33 1.84 -0.27
CA ALA A 8 -4.95 1.48 -1.62
C ALA A 8 -5.90 2.03 -2.69
N HIS A 9 -7.22 1.93 -2.46
CA HIS A 9 -8.20 2.51 -3.39
C HIS A 9 -8.03 4.02 -3.54
N THR A 10 -7.85 4.75 -2.44
CA THR A 10 -7.69 6.21 -2.49
C THR A 10 -6.40 6.61 -3.20
N TYR A 11 -5.30 5.89 -2.94
CA TYR A 11 -4.01 6.17 -3.57
C TYR A 11 -4.05 5.86 -5.08
N LEU A 12 -4.56 4.69 -5.46
CA LEU A 12 -4.72 4.30 -6.86
C LEU A 12 -5.69 5.22 -7.61
N TYR A 13 -6.77 5.66 -6.96
CA TYR A 13 -7.70 6.64 -7.51
C TYR A 13 -6.98 7.95 -7.84
N HIS A 14 -6.14 8.46 -6.93
CA HIS A 14 -5.35 9.66 -7.18
C HIS A 14 -4.42 9.47 -8.38
N LEU A 15 -3.67 8.36 -8.42
CA LEU A 15 -2.74 8.05 -9.53
C LEU A 15 -3.46 8.00 -10.88
N VAL A 16 -4.63 7.36 -10.96
CA VAL A 16 -5.40 7.24 -12.20
C VAL A 16 -5.99 8.58 -12.64
N ASN A 17 -6.60 9.33 -11.73
CA ASN A 17 -7.31 10.57 -12.08
C ASN A 17 -6.37 11.74 -12.37
N HIS A 18 -5.14 11.71 -11.83
CA HIS A 18 -4.17 12.78 -11.99
C HIS A 18 -2.92 12.36 -12.75
N TYR A 19 -2.88 11.18 -13.37
CA TYR A 19 -1.70 10.62 -14.04
C TYR A 19 -0.94 11.63 -14.93
N ASP A 20 -1.68 12.37 -15.75
CA ASP A 20 -1.13 13.35 -16.70
C ASP A 20 -0.77 14.70 -16.04
N THR A 21 -1.25 14.93 -14.81
CA THR A 21 -1.10 16.18 -14.05
C THR A 21 -0.49 15.96 -12.65
N LEU A 22 0.25 14.86 -12.46
CA LEU A 22 0.91 14.55 -11.19
C LEU A 22 1.88 15.68 -10.81
N ALA A 23 1.94 15.98 -9.52
CA ALA A 23 3.02 16.81 -8.97
C ALA A 23 4.36 16.07 -9.11
N ASP A 24 5.46 16.82 -9.19
CA ASP A 24 6.83 16.27 -9.33
C ASP A 24 7.13 15.19 -8.27
N VAL A 25 6.61 15.40 -7.05
CA VAL A 25 6.62 14.43 -5.95
C VAL A 25 5.23 14.39 -5.31
N THR A 26 4.68 13.19 -5.16
CA THR A 26 3.41 12.95 -4.47
C THR A 26 3.65 12.24 -3.15
N LEU A 27 3.16 12.82 -2.05
CA LEU A 27 3.22 12.23 -0.71
C LEU A 27 1.90 11.51 -0.39
N PHE A 28 1.98 10.23 -0.05
CA PHE A 28 0.87 9.38 0.35
C PHE A 28 0.93 9.11 1.86
N VAL A 29 -0.19 9.38 2.56
CA VAL A 29 -0.34 9.21 4.01
C VAL A 29 -1.71 8.62 4.36
N GLN A 30 -1.77 7.75 5.37
CA GLN A 30 -3.05 7.24 5.87
C GLN A 30 -3.85 8.33 6.59
N GLY A 31 -5.17 8.13 6.67
CA GLY A 31 -6.08 9.10 7.30
C GLY A 31 -5.82 9.33 8.79
N ASP A 32 -5.37 8.31 9.52
CA ASP A 32 -4.88 8.46 10.90
C ASP A 32 -3.38 8.10 10.97
N ALA A 33 -2.54 9.10 10.69
CA ALA A 33 -1.09 8.92 10.67
C ALA A 33 -0.48 8.60 12.04
N TYR A 34 -1.16 8.98 13.12
CA TYR A 34 -0.62 8.97 14.48
C TYR A 34 -1.32 7.96 15.38
N ASN A 35 -2.39 7.31 14.90
CA ASN A 35 -3.21 6.37 15.65
C ASN A 35 -3.54 6.90 17.06
N LEU A 36 -4.08 8.13 17.11
CA LEU A 36 -4.30 8.85 18.38
C LEU A 36 -5.29 8.12 19.30
N ASP A 37 -6.10 7.22 18.76
CA ASP A 37 -7.05 6.39 19.51
C ASP A 37 -6.40 5.17 20.21
N GLY A 38 -5.10 4.95 20.01
CA GLY A 38 -4.32 3.87 20.60
C GLY A 38 -4.71 2.47 20.12
N ARG A 39 -5.54 2.33 19.08
CA ARG A 39 -5.97 1.01 18.59
C ARG A 39 -4.85 0.26 17.88
N THR A 40 -3.90 0.96 17.29
CA THR A 40 -2.73 0.36 16.62
C THR A 40 -1.51 1.21 16.94
N PRO A 41 -0.30 0.63 17.12
CA PRO A 41 0.90 1.45 17.25
C PRO A 41 1.06 2.41 16.06
N PRO A 42 1.54 3.65 16.25
CA PRO A 42 1.80 4.55 15.14
C PRO A 42 2.88 3.95 14.24
N HIS A 43 2.67 4.03 12.93
CA HIS A 43 3.66 3.55 11.95
C HIS A 43 4.82 4.52 11.78
N THR A 44 4.70 5.75 12.28
CA THR A 44 5.72 6.79 12.18
C THR A 44 5.55 7.84 13.26
N THR A 45 6.63 8.51 13.61
CA THR A 45 6.64 9.69 14.50
C THR A 45 6.80 11.00 13.73
N LEU A 46 6.99 10.93 12.40
CA LEU A 46 7.21 12.10 11.57
C LEU A 46 5.92 12.90 11.38
N SER A 47 6.03 14.23 11.45
CA SER A 47 4.92 15.07 11.00
C SER A 47 4.77 15.00 9.47
N VAL A 48 3.57 15.27 8.95
CA VAL A 48 3.39 15.42 7.48
C VAL A 48 4.32 16.50 6.91
N TYR A 49 4.60 17.54 7.71
CA TYR A 49 5.56 18.59 7.37
C TYR A 49 6.98 18.04 7.23
N ASP A 50 7.44 17.21 8.17
CA ASP A 50 8.76 16.56 8.10
C ASP A 50 8.86 15.59 6.93
N MET A 51 7.79 14.82 6.65
CA MET A 51 7.73 13.93 5.49
C MET A 51 7.85 14.72 4.20
N LYS A 52 7.12 15.83 4.07
CA LYS A 52 7.19 16.72 2.90
C LYS A 52 8.59 17.29 2.73
N HIS A 53 9.18 17.82 3.80
CA HIS A 53 10.54 18.36 3.75
C HIS A 53 11.54 17.30 3.31
N ARG A 54 11.50 16.11 3.92
CA ARG A 54 12.35 15.01 3.52
C ARG A 54 12.12 14.58 2.08
N ALA A 55 10.89 14.53 1.60
CA ALA A 55 10.58 14.16 0.22
C ALA A 55 11.17 15.13 -0.80
N ILE A 56 11.19 16.43 -0.48
CA ILE A 56 11.73 17.49 -1.33
C ILE A 56 13.26 17.53 -1.22
N GLU A 57 13.80 17.51 0.00
CA GLU A 57 15.24 17.63 0.28
C GLU A 57 16.03 16.38 -0.13
N SER A 58 15.44 15.19 -0.02
CA SER A 58 16.10 13.95 -0.48
C SER A 58 16.15 13.83 -2.01
N ASN A 59 15.53 14.78 -2.73
CA ASN A 59 15.26 14.71 -4.17
C ASN A 59 14.72 13.32 -4.51
N ALA A 60 13.67 12.90 -3.80
CA ALA A 60 13.19 11.52 -3.65
C ALA A 60 13.70 10.60 -4.78
N GLN A 61 14.57 9.63 -4.45
CA GLN A 61 15.15 8.68 -5.41
C GLN A 61 14.08 7.70 -5.91
N GLY A 62 13.13 8.22 -6.67
CA GLY A 62 11.96 7.51 -7.15
C GLY A 62 10.90 7.21 -6.09
N PHE A 63 11.27 6.51 -5.02
CA PHE A 63 10.38 6.09 -3.93
C PHE A 63 11.06 6.30 -2.56
N THR A 64 10.34 6.84 -1.58
CA THR A 64 10.87 7.10 -0.22
C THR A 64 9.81 6.77 0.83
N SER A 65 10.06 5.81 1.70
CA SER A 65 9.17 5.47 2.81
C SER A 65 9.45 6.28 4.08
N PHE A 66 8.39 6.61 4.84
CA PHE A 66 8.46 7.42 6.05
C PHE A 66 8.11 6.65 7.33
N THR A 67 8.47 5.37 7.40
CA THR A 67 8.30 4.53 8.59
C THR A 67 9.63 3.85 8.94
N PRO A 68 9.94 3.66 10.24
CA PRO A 68 11.04 2.79 10.67
C PRO A 68 10.65 1.29 10.65
N VAL A 69 9.38 0.97 10.40
CA VAL A 69 8.84 -0.39 10.49
C VAL A 69 8.96 -1.08 9.13
N VAL A 70 10.13 -1.66 8.87
CA VAL A 70 10.40 -2.48 7.69
C VAL A 70 10.22 -3.96 8.04
N ILE A 71 9.42 -4.67 7.25
CA ILE A 71 9.02 -6.04 7.52
C ILE A 71 9.36 -6.93 6.32
N GLU A 72 9.93 -8.11 6.59
CA GLU A 72 10.14 -9.16 5.60
C GLU A 72 8.79 -9.75 5.15
N PHE A 73 8.56 -9.85 3.85
CA PHE A 73 7.40 -10.53 3.26
C PHE A 73 7.85 -11.69 2.36
N LYS A 74 7.38 -12.90 2.71
CA LYS A 74 7.65 -14.15 1.98
C LYS A 74 6.43 -15.08 1.87
N ASP A 75 5.28 -14.67 2.41
CA ASP A 75 4.05 -15.47 2.47
C ASP A 75 3.29 -15.39 1.14
N TRP A 76 3.91 -15.86 0.06
CA TRP A 76 3.40 -15.74 -1.31
C TRP A 76 2.18 -16.61 -1.59
N ASP A 77 2.01 -17.72 -0.85
CA ASP A 77 0.87 -18.63 -0.97
C ASP A 77 -0.38 -18.14 -0.23
N GLY A 78 -0.23 -17.14 0.64
CA GLY A 78 -1.33 -16.59 1.42
C GLY A 78 -0.85 -16.01 2.74
N LEU A 79 -1.49 -14.92 3.18
CA LEU A 79 -1.17 -14.31 4.46
C LEU A 79 -1.59 -15.24 5.63
N PRO A 80 -0.73 -15.44 6.66
CA PRO A 80 -0.93 -16.44 7.71
C PRO A 80 -1.93 -15.99 8.79
N TRP A 81 -3.14 -15.55 8.39
CA TRP A 81 -4.14 -14.96 9.28
C TRP A 81 -4.55 -15.85 10.45
N GLU A 82 -4.59 -17.16 10.23
CA GLU A 82 -5.05 -18.17 11.17
C GLU A 82 -3.90 -19.00 11.76
N THR A 83 -2.64 -18.68 11.47
CA THR A 83 -1.48 -19.44 11.97
C THR A 83 -0.49 -18.57 12.71
N ASP A 84 -0.22 -17.34 12.24
CA ASP A 84 0.68 -16.41 12.91
C ASP A 84 -0.03 -15.65 14.05
N PRO A 85 0.54 -15.59 15.28
CA PRO A 85 -0.08 -14.91 16.41
C PRO A 85 -0.38 -13.41 16.19
N LYS A 86 0.50 -12.68 15.49
CA LYS A 86 0.30 -11.25 15.21
C LYS A 86 -0.84 -11.06 14.21
N PHE A 87 -0.88 -11.88 13.16
CA PHE A 87 -1.97 -11.83 12.19
C PHE A 87 -3.30 -12.27 12.81
N LYS A 88 -3.32 -13.32 13.65
CA LYS A 88 -4.50 -13.75 14.40
C LYS A 88 -5.06 -12.62 15.26
N TRP A 89 -4.20 -11.94 16.01
CA TRP A 89 -4.60 -10.82 16.84
C TRP A 89 -5.23 -9.70 16.00
N TRP A 90 -4.60 -9.36 14.87
CA TRP A 90 -5.13 -8.34 13.96
C TRP A 90 -6.46 -8.79 13.34
N LEU A 91 -6.58 -10.03 12.86
CA LEU A 91 -7.80 -10.59 12.29
C LEU A 91 -8.95 -10.53 13.30
N HIS A 92 -8.69 -10.92 14.55
CA HIS A 92 -9.68 -10.84 15.63
C HIS A 92 -10.14 -9.41 15.92
N LYS A 93 -9.22 -8.44 15.90
CA LYS A 93 -9.51 -7.03 16.24
C LYS A 93 -10.16 -6.26 15.08
N ASN A 94 -9.64 -6.42 13.86
CA ASN A 94 -9.91 -5.57 12.71
C ASN A 94 -10.48 -6.33 11.50
N GLY A 95 -10.32 -7.66 11.46
CA GLY A 95 -10.59 -8.46 10.27
C GLY A 95 -11.92 -9.23 10.27
N LYS A 96 -12.79 -9.03 11.26
CA LYS A 96 -14.09 -9.75 11.38
C LYS A 96 -14.96 -9.67 10.13
N THR A 97 -14.90 -8.55 9.41
CA THR A 97 -15.65 -8.31 8.17
C THR A 97 -14.75 -8.31 6.94
N MET A 98 -13.49 -8.76 7.05
CA MET A 98 -12.55 -8.70 5.93
C MET A 98 -13.04 -9.57 4.77
N LEU A 99 -13.15 -8.97 3.59
CA LEU A 99 -13.41 -9.72 2.36
C LEU A 99 -12.12 -10.41 1.93
N ARG A 100 -12.11 -11.75 1.99
CA ARG A 100 -10.95 -12.57 1.60
C ARG A 100 -10.64 -12.42 0.11
N ALA A 101 -9.35 -12.40 -0.22
CA ALA A 101 -8.88 -12.34 -1.59
C ALA A 101 -9.19 -13.66 -2.33
N LYS A 102 -9.47 -13.56 -3.63
CA LYS A 102 -9.67 -14.73 -4.51
C LYS A 102 -8.36 -15.28 -5.09
N LEU A 103 -7.29 -14.52 -4.94
CA LEU A 103 -5.95 -14.84 -5.46
C LEU A 103 -4.99 -14.86 -4.27
N SER A 104 -4.01 -15.75 -4.29
CA SER A 104 -2.85 -15.63 -3.40
C SER A 104 -2.02 -14.39 -3.75
N PRO A 105 -1.11 -13.94 -2.86
CA PRO A 105 -0.16 -12.89 -3.21
C PRO A 105 0.68 -13.21 -4.45
N ALA A 106 1.09 -14.47 -4.66
CA ALA A 106 1.81 -14.90 -5.86
C ALA A 106 0.97 -14.74 -7.13
N GLU A 107 -0.28 -15.20 -7.10
CA GLU A 107 -1.22 -15.08 -8.23
C GLU A 107 -1.56 -13.61 -8.50
N PHE A 108 -1.74 -12.81 -7.46
CA PHE A 108 -1.96 -11.37 -7.56
C PHE A 108 -0.76 -10.68 -8.22
N TRP A 109 0.46 -10.99 -7.78
CA TRP A 109 1.69 -10.48 -8.38
C TRP A 109 1.76 -10.84 -9.86
N SER A 110 1.62 -12.12 -10.20
CA SER A 110 1.69 -12.61 -11.57
C SER A 110 0.68 -11.91 -12.47
N LYS A 111 -0.56 -11.73 -11.97
CA LYS A 111 -1.65 -11.13 -12.73
C LYS A 111 -1.51 -9.62 -12.94
N TYR A 112 -1.10 -8.88 -11.90
CA TYR A 112 -1.18 -7.41 -11.93
C TYR A 112 0.17 -6.70 -11.91
N ILE A 113 1.19 -7.25 -11.26
CA ILE A 113 2.52 -6.63 -11.17
C ILE A 113 3.42 -7.06 -12.34
N GLY A 114 3.37 -8.36 -12.67
CA GLY A 114 4.11 -8.99 -13.77
C GLY A 114 5.45 -9.61 -13.37
N GLY A 115 5.91 -10.56 -14.18
CA GLY A 115 7.17 -11.30 -13.95
C GLY A 115 7.09 -12.29 -12.77
N PRO A 116 8.17 -13.05 -12.52
CA PRO A 116 8.29 -13.86 -11.31
C PRO A 116 8.43 -12.93 -10.10
N HIS A 117 7.70 -13.20 -9.02
CA HIS A 117 7.96 -12.54 -7.75
C HIS A 117 9.30 -13.04 -7.19
N PRO A 118 10.07 -12.20 -6.48
CA PRO A 118 11.26 -12.65 -5.78
C PRO A 118 10.87 -13.58 -4.62
N PRO A 119 11.81 -14.40 -4.10
CA PRO A 119 11.55 -15.25 -2.92
C PRO A 119 11.08 -14.44 -1.71
N THR A 120 11.63 -13.23 -1.54
CA THR A 120 11.34 -12.32 -0.44
C THR A 120 11.38 -10.88 -0.93
N ILE A 121 10.52 -10.03 -0.36
CA ILE A 121 10.65 -8.57 -0.41
C ILE A 121 10.65 -7.98 1.01
N TYR A 122 11.03 -6.72 1.11
CA TYR A 122 10.85 -5.93 2.32
C TYR A 122 9.86 -4.81 2.04
N PHE A 123 8.94 -4.57 2.97
CA PHE A 123 7.95 -3.51 2.84
C PHE A 123 7.93 -2.62 4.07
N ALA A 124 7.59 -1.36 3.84
CA ALA A 124 7.47 -0.33 4.85
C ALA A 124 6.00 -0.28 5.33
N SER A 125 5.74 -0.69 6.56
CA SER A 125 4.37 -0.79 7.10
C SER A 125 3.70 0.56 7.27
N GLY A 126 2.39 0.62 7.02
CA GLY A 126 1.57 1.83 7.16
C GLY A 126 1.43 2.64 5.88
N ALA A 127 2.10 2.26 4.78
CA ALA A 127 1.95 2.93 3.47
C ALA A 127 2.14 4.46 3.52
N PHE A 128 3.12 4.92 4.30
CA PHE A 128 3.59 6.31 4.30
C PHE A 128 4.80 6.42 3.39
N PHE A 129 4.63 7.04 2.23
CA PHE A 129 5.73 7.18 1.26
C PHE A 129 5.53 8.38 0.35
N ALA A 130 6.63 8.88 -0.22
CA ALA A 130 6.63 9.80 -1.35
C ALA A 130 7.16 9.08 -2.58
N VAL A 131 6.65 9.45 -3.75
CA VAL A 131 7.08 8.92 -5.04
C VAL A 131 7.11 10.03 -6.08
N THR A 132 8.11 10.01 -6.97
CA THR A 132 8.23 11.00 -8.04
C THR A 132 7.25 10.71 -9.17
N ALA A 133 6.86 11.76 -9.92
CA ALA A 133 6.03 11.60 -11.11
C ALA A 133 6.69 10.68 -12.15
N ASP A 134 8.01 10.76 -12.31
CA ASP A 134 8.77 9.92 -13.25
C ASP A 134 8.72 8.44 -12.86
N THR A 135 8.86 8.12 -11.57
CA THR A 135 8.75 6.74 -11.08
C THR A 135 7.33 6.20 -11.24
N ILE A 136 6.30 7.01 -10.99
CA ILE A 136 4.92 6.62 -11.31
C ILE A 136 4.78 6.37 -12.82
N ARG A 137 5.32 7.25 -13.66
CA ARG A 137 5.18 7.16 -15.13
C ARG A 137 6.04 6.09 -15.78
N ALA A 138 6.95 5.45 -15.03
CA ALA A 138 7.68 4.26 -15.48
C ALA A 138 6.73 3.09 -15.79
N ARG A 139 5.50 3.12 -15.25
CA ARG A 139 4.42 2.20 -15.62
C ARG A 139 3.29 2.97 -16.29
N PRO A 140 2.67 2.44 -17.36
CA PRO A 140 1.59 3.15 -18.05
C PRO A 140 0.34 3.28 -17.17
N LYS A 141 -0.45 4.34 -17.37
CA LYS A 141 -1.72 4.60 -16.62
C LYS A 141 -2.61 3.36 -16.47
N VAL A 142 -2.73 2.55 -17.53
CA VAL A 142 -3.53 1.31 -17.56
C VAL A 142 -3.10 0.27 -16.51
N PHE A 143 -1.84 0.30 -16.07
CA PHE A 143 -1.36 -0.52 -14.95
C PHE A 143 -2.10 -0.15 -13.66
N TYR A 144 -2.15 1.14 -13.33
CA TYR A 144 -2.83 1.65 -12.14
C TYR A 144 -4.35 1.49 -12.23
N GLU A 145 -4.93 1.64 -13.43
CA GLU A 145 -6.36 1.40 -13.67
C GLU A 145 -6.75 -0.06 -13.35
N LYS A 146 -5.93 -1.03 -13.77
CA LYS A 146 -6.16 -2.45 -13.45
C LYS A 146 -6.08 -2.73 -11.96
N LEU A 147 -5.14 -2.10 -11.25
CA LEU A 147 -5.04 -2.21 -9.80
C LEU A 147 -6.23 -1.54 -9.10
N LEU A 148 -6.64 -0.37 -9.55
CA LEU A 148 -7.82 0.33 -9.03
C LEU A 148 -9.09 -0.53 -9.18
N ALA A 149 -9.23 -1.19 -10.34
CA ALA A 149 -10.36 -2.07 -10.64
C ALA A 149 -10.54 -3.18 -9.59
N VAL A 150 -9.45 -3.73 -9.04
CA VAL A 150 -9.50 -4.74 -7.96
C VAL A 150 -10.33 -4.25 -6.77
N PHE A 151 -10.17 -2.98 -6.42
CA PHE A 151 -10.84 -2.40 -5.26
C PHE A 151 -12.25 -1.90 -5.57
N THR A 152 -12.46 -1.32 -6.76
CA THR A 152 -13.80 -0.91 -7.20
C THR A 152 -14.72 -2.12 -7.38
N ASP A 153 -14.21 -3.22 -7.93
CA ASP A 153 -14.98 -4.46 -8.15
C ASP A 153 -15.26 -5.17 -6.82
N ALA A 154 -14.31 -5.14 -5.89
CA ALA A 154 -14.53 -5.66 -4.54
C ALA A 154 -15.62 -4.88 -3.79
N ASN A 155 -15.72 -3.56 -4.06
CA ASN A 155 -16.68 -2.63 -3.45
C ASN A 155 -16.86 -2.85 -1.93
N HIS A 156 -15.74 -3.00 -1.23
CA HIS A 156 -15.73 -3.41 0.17
C HIS A 156 -14.76 -2.52 0.96
N PRO A 157 -15.09 -2.07 2.19
CA PRO A 157 -14.20 -1.22 3.00
C PRO A 157 -12.88 -1.88 3.35
N ASN A 158 -12.91 -3.20 3.61
CA ASN A 158 -11.76 -3.96 4.10
C ASN A 158 -11.50 -5.22 3.26
N PRO A 159 -11.07 -5.12 1.99
CA PRO A 159 -10.67 -6.28 1.21
C PRO A 159 -9.23 -6.67 1.54
N GLU A 160 -8.96 -7.96 1.58
CA GLU A 160 -7.63 -8.50 1.87
C GLU A 160 -6.57 -8.01 0.87
N TYR A 161 -6.97 -7.69 -0.37
CA TYR A 161 -6.09 -7.07 -1.37
C TYR A 161 -5.44 -5.77 -0.90
N GLY A 162 -6.03 -5.04 0.05
CA GLY A 162 -5.38 -3.87 0.64
C GLY A 162 -4.10 -4.24 1.40
N HIS A 163 -4.09 -5.38 2.09
CA HIS A 163 -2.87 -5.90 2.73
C HIS A 163 -1.81 -6.35 1.73
N TYR A 164 -2.23 -6.79 0.55
CA TYR A 164 -1.28 -7.16 -0.51
C TYR A 164 -0.62 -5.90 -1.04
N ILE A 165 -1.43 -4.90 -1.42
CA ILE A 165 -0.91 -3.65 -1.98
C ILE A 165 -0.02 -2.88 -0.99
N GLU A 166 -0.36 -2.84 0.30
CA GLU A 166 0.51 -2.25 1.33
C GLU A 166 1.93 -2.82 1.29
N ARG A 167 2.06 -4.14 1.07
CA ARG A 167 3.35 -4.84 0.97
C ARG A 167 4.07 -4.60 -0.35
N LEU A 168 3.33 -4.23 -1.38
CA LEU A 168 3.81 -4.16 -2.76
C LEU A 168 4.13 -2.73 -3.22
N TRP A 169 3.89 -1.69 -2.41
CA TRP A 169 4.15 -0.30 -2.84
C TRP A 169 5.56 -0.07 -3.36
N GLY A 170 6.58 -0.58 -2.67
CA GLY A 170 7.98 -0.49 -3.12
C GLY A 170 8.36 -1.43 -4.27
N SER A 171 7.43 -2.26 -4.76
CA SER A 171 7.59 -3.05 -6.00
C SER A 171 6.76 -2.47 -7.15
N ILE A 172 5.71 -1.73 -6.83
CA ILE A 172 4.89 -0.98 -7.78
C ILE A 172 5.69 0.22 -8.32
N PHE A 173 6.50 0.86 -7.48
CA PHE A 173 7.37 2.00 -7.77
C PHE A 173 8.83 1.60 -7.63
#